data_AF-A0AAD8W8H9-F1
#
_entry.id   AF-A0AAD8W8H9-F1
#
_cell.length_a   1.000
_cell.length_b   1.000
_cell.length_c   1.000
_cell.angle_alpha   90.00
_cell.angle_beta   90.00
_cell.angle_gamma   90.00
#
_symmetry.space_group_name_H-M   'P 1'
#
loop_
_entity.id
_entity.type
_entity.pdbx_description
1 polymer ?
#
loop_
_entity_poly.entity_id
_entity_poly.type
_entity_poly.pdbx_seq_one_letter_code
_entity_poly.pdbx_strand_id
1 'polypeptide(L)'
;MALVPHGGGAGGSAMPLFCPMLTRDNYTVWAIKVEANLDVQGVWEAVVPADPAAAVDPEKNKRARAYLLGALSEDILLQVSSKKTAAAI
;
A
#
# COMPACT_ATOMS: atom_id res chain seq x y z
N MET A 1 -6.83 48.82 11.75
CA MET A 1 -7.68 47.95 10.90
C MET A 1 -7.31 46.51 11.20
N ALA A 2 -8.27 45.72 11.64
CA ALA A 2 -8.10 44.31 11.95
C ALA A 2 -8.10 43.49 10.65
N LEU A 3 -7.09 42.64 10.46
CA LEU A 3 -7.05 41.64 9.40
C LEU A 3 -7.12 40.28 10.07
N VAL A 4 -8.33 39.72 10.08
CA VAL A 4 -8.60 38.32 10.42
C VAL A 4 -8.21 37.48 9.19
N PRO A 5 -7.41 36.42 9.33
CA PRO A 5 -7.38 35.37 8.33
C PRO A 5 -8.49 34.35 8.64
N HIS A 6 -9.58 34.44 7.88
CA HIS A 6 -10.49 33.33 7.67
C HIS A 6 -10.09 32.59 6.38
N GLY A 7 -10.20 31.26 6.42
CA GLY A 7 -10.08 30.37 5.26
C GLY A 7 -8.90 29.42 5.47
N GLY A 8 -9.10 28.19 5.93
CA GLY A 8 -10.08 27.26 5.39
C GLY A 8 -9.40 26.44 4.29
N GLY A 9 -8.49 25.57 4.69
CA GLY A 9 -7.85 24.58 3.84
C GLY A 9 -7.72 23.31 4.65
N ALA A 10 -8.77 22.49 4.61
CA ALA A 10 -8.70 21.09 4.99
C ALA A 10 -7.75 20.40 4.00
N GLY A 11 -6.45 20.62 4.15
CA GLY A 11 -5.44 19.72 3.64
C GLY A 11 -5.62 18.46 4.47
N GLY A 12 -6.47 17.56 3.99
CA GLY A 12 -6.66 16.25 4.56
C GLY A 12 -5.28 15.65 4.77
N SER A 13 -4.81 15.71 6.02
CA SER A 13 -3.69 14.91 6.46
C SER A 13 -4.23 13.50 6.33
N ALA A 14 -3.98 12.88 5.18
CA ALA A 14 -4.11 11.45 5.02
C ALA A 14 -3.23 10.90 6.12
N MET A 15 -3.85 10.52 7.23
CA MET A 15 -3.15 9.91 8.35
C MET A 15 -2.26 8.84 7.73
N PRO A 16 -0.94 8.84 7.98
CA PRO A 16 -0.09 7.80 7.44
C PRO A 16 -0.72 6.48 7.88
N LEU A 17 -1.25 5.73 6.91
CA LEU A 17 -1.86 4.44 7.17
C LEU A 17 -0.73 3.56 7.68
N PHE A 18 -0.64 3.44 9.01
CA PHE A 18 0.39 2.68 9.70
C PHE A 18 0.20 1.22 9.34
N CYS A 19 0.90 0.79 8.29
CA CYS A 19 1.08 -0.62 8.04
C CYS A 19 2.17 -1.13 8.99
N PRO A 20 1.88 -2.16 9.80
CA PRO A 20 2.96 -2.83 10.50
C PRO A 20 3.93 -3.40 9.48
N MET A 21 5.19 -3.49 9.85
CA MET A 21 6.19 -4.14 9.02
C MET A 21 5.93 -5.66 9.01
N LEU A 22 5.96 -6.29 7.84
CA LEU A 22 5.80 -7.74 7.72
C LEU A 22 7.03 -8.41 8.34
N THR A 23 6.77 -9.26 9.32
CA THR A 23 7.74 -10.14 9.97
C THR A 23 7.32 -11.59 9.73
N ARG A 24 8.17 -12.54 10.11
CA ARG A 24 7.88 -13.97 9.94
C ARG A 24 6.61 -14.43 10.68
N ASP A 25 6.27 -13.77 11.79
CA ASP A 25 5.27 -14.27 12.74
C ASP A 25 3.95 -13.49 12.74
N ASN A 26 3.80 -12.47 11.87
CA ASN A 26 2.64 -11.57 11.88
C ASN A 26 1.85 -11.51 10.55
N TYR A 27 2.07 -12.46 9.64
CA TYR A 27 1.48 -12.44 8.29
C TYR A 27 -0.04 -12.22 8.29
N THR A 28 -0.79 -12.95 9.13
CA THR A 28 -2.26 -12.82 9.19
C THR A 28 -2.71 -11.41 9.56
N VAL A 29 -2.10 -10.83 10.59
CA VAL A 29 -2.45 -9.47 11.06
C VAL A 29 -2.00 -8.41 10.06
N TRP A 30 -0.85 -8.63 9.42
CA TRP A 30 -0.33 -7.75 8.39
C TRP A 30 -1.24 -7.73 7.16
N ALA A 31 -1.66 -8.89 6.66
CA ALA A 31 -2.49 -9.02 5.46
C ALA A 31 -3.82 -8.27 5.61
N ILE A 32 -4.51 -8.44 6.73
CA ILE A 32 -5.78 -7.75 7.03
C ILE A 32 -5.61 -6.22 6.99
N LYS A 33 -4.52 -5.70 7.58
CA LYS A 33 -4.26 -4.26 7.63
C LYS A 33 -3.87 -3.70 6.26
N VAL A 34 -3.05 -4.43 5.51
CA VAL A 34 -2.63 -4.03 4.15
C VAL A 34 -3.82 -3.99 3.21
N GLU A 35 -4.70 -4.99 3.26
CA GLU A 35 -5.93 -5.02 2.46
C GLU A 35 -6.79 -3.78 2.74
N ALA A 36 -7.13 -3.53 4.01
CA ALA A 36 -7.90 -2.35 4.40
C ALA A 36 -7.23 -1.02 3.98
N ASN A 37 -5.91 -0.93 4.09
CA ASN A 37 -5.17 0.28 3.74
C ASN A 37 -5.08 0.52 2.22
N LEU A 38 -4.98 -0.53 1.42
CA LEU A 38 -4.99 -0.45 -0.05
C LEU A 38 -6.40 -0.19 -0.58
N ASP A 39 -7.42 -0.72 0.08
CA ASP A 39 -8.83 -0.50 -0.24
C ASP A 39 -9.23 0.96 -0.02
N VAL A 40 -8.89 1.55 1.13
CA VAL A 40 -9.08 2.98 1.41
C VAL A 40 -8.36 3.87 0.39
N GLN A 41 -7.21 3.42 -0.13
CA GLN A 41 -6.46 4.13 -1.18
C GLN A 41 -6.99 3.88 -2.61
N GLY A 42 -7.97 2.99 -2.79
CA GLY A 42 -8.54 2.64 -4.09
C GLY A 42 -7.56 1.92 -5.03
N VAL A 43 -6.55 1.25 -4.47
CA VAL A 43 -5.49 0.55 -5.22
C VAL A 43 -5.49 -0.97 -4.97
N TRP A 44 -6.38 -1.49 -4.12
CA TRP A 44 -6.51 -2.94 -3.88
C TRP A 44 -6.75 -3.74 -5.17
N GLU A 45 -7.53 -3.20 -6.11
CA GLU A 45 -7.79 -3.84 -7.39
C GLU A 45 -6.54 -4.02 -8.27
N ALA A 46 -5.45 -3.29 -7.99
CA ALA A 46 -4.18 -3.54 -8.67
C ALA A 46 -3.42 -4.74 -8.09
N VAL A 47 -3.74 -5.16 -6.87
CA VAL A 47 -3.20 -6.37 -6.22
C VAL A 47 -4.06 -7.59 -6.56
N VAL A 48 -5.37 -7.44 -6.44
CA VAL A 48 -6.37 -8.47 -6.76
C VAL A 48 -7.38 -7.87 -7.73
N PRO A 49 -7.14 -7.99 -9.05
CA PRO A 49 -8.10 -7.50 -10.03
C PRO A 49 -9.38 -8.32 -9.97
N ALA A 50 -10.54 -7.65 -10.06
CA ALA A 50 -11.85 -8.30 -10.05
C ALA A 50 -12.06 -9.23 -11.26
N ASP A 51 -11.42 -8.91 -12.38
CA ASP A 51 -11.34 -9.75 -13.57
C ASP A 51 -9.86 -10.04 -13.88
N PRO A 52 -9.41 -11.30 -13.89
CA PRO A 52 -8.04 -11.69 -14.23
C PRO A 52 -7.58 -11.26 -15.64
N ALA A 53 -8.52 -11.02 -16.56
CA ALA A 53 -8.25 -10.55 -17.91
C ALA A 53 -8.23 -9.03 -18.04
N ALA A 54 -8.62 -8.29 -16.99
CA ALA A 54 -8.65 -6.84 -17.01
C ALA A 54 -7.23 -6.25 -16.98
N ALA A 55 -7.03 -5.21 -17.78
CA ALA A 55 -5.81 -4.44 -17.74
C ALA A 55 -5.72 -3.68 -16.40
N VAL A 56 -4.68 -3.98 -15.61
CA VAL A 56 -4.40 -3.25 -14.38
C VAL A 56 -3.86 -1.87 -14.73
N ASP A 57 -4.41 -0.84 -14.11
CA ASP A 57 -3.91 0.53 -14.26
C ASP A 57 -2.44 0.61 -13.80
N PRO A 58 -1.51 1.09 -14.66
CA PRO A 58 -0.08 1.07 -14.38
C PRO A 58 0.31 2.02 -13.23
N GLU A 59 -0.45 3.07 -12.97
CA GLU A 59 -0.21 3.99 -11.87
C GLU A 59 -0.66 3.36 -10.54
N LYS A 60 -1.86 2.78 -10.50
CA LYS A 60 -2.35 2.03 -9.34
C LYS A 60 -1.43 0.86 -8.99
N ASN A 61 -0.93 0.14 -9.99
CA ASN A 61 0.04 -0.94 -9.80
C ASN A 61 1.35 -0.45 -9.18
N LYS A 62 1.92 0.65 -9.68
CA LYS A 62 3.13 1.24 -9.10
C LYS A 62 2.93 1.66 -7.64
N ARG A 63 1.78 2.29 -7.33
CA ARG A 63 1.43 2.72 -5.96
C ARG A 63 1.26 1.53 -5.03
N ALA A 64 0.48 0.52 -5.43
CA ALA A 64 0.29 -0.71 -4.66
C ALA A 64 1.63 -1.42 -4.41
N ARG A 65 2.48 -1.52 -5.43
CA ARG A 65 3.82 -2.13 -5.30
C ARG A 65 4.72 -1.34 -4.34
N ALA A 66 4.77 -0.02 -4.45
CA ALA A 66 5.57 0.81 -3.55
C ALA A 66 5.11 0.67 -2.09
N TYR A 67 3.79 0.65 -1.88
CA TYR A 67 3.18 0.45 -0.56
C TYR A 67 3.53 -0.92 0.02
N LEU A 68 3.32 -2.00 -0.75
CA LEU A 68 3.62 -3.36 -0.32
C LEU A 68 5.08 -3.54 0.04
N LEU A 69 6.00 -3.04 -0.79
CA LEU A 69 7.44 -3.12 -0.53
C LEU A 69 7.86 -2.29 0.69
N GLY A 70 7.25 -1.12 0.89
CA GLY A 70 7.48 -0.29 2.09
C GLY A 70 6.93 -0.91 3.38
N ALA A 71 6.01 -1.86 3.28
CA ALA A 71 5.43 -2.59 4.40
C ALA A 71 6.19 -3.89 4.73
N LEU A 72 7.31 -4.20 4.07
CA LEU A 72 8.16 -5.36 4.35
C LEU A 72 9.34 -4.98 5.25
N SER A 73 9.72 -5.87 6.17
CA SER A 73 11.01 -5.76 6.86
C SER A 73 12.16 -6.03 5.89
N GLU A 74 13.35 -5.48 6.16
CA GLU A 74 14.54 -5.67 5.32
C GLU A 74 14.88 -7.16 5.14
N ASP A 75 14.72 -7.99 6.17
CA ASP A 75 14.96 -9.44 6.09
C ASP A 75 14.01 -10.17 5.14
N ILE A 76 12.75 -9.71 5.05
CA ILE A 76 11.75 -10.23 4.13
C ILE A 76 11.99 -9.67 2.73
N LEU A 77 12.34 -8.38 2.61
CA LEU A 77 12.65 -7.72 1.35
C LEU A 77 13.84 -8.38 0.64
N LEU A 78 14.89 -8.76 1.40
CA LEU A 78 16.05 -9.48 0.88
C LEU A 78 15.74 -10.92 0.43
N GLN A 79 14.75 -11.57 1.06
CA GLN A 79 14.26 -12.88 0.60
C GLN A 79 13.46 -12.76 -0.69
N VAL A 80 12.61 -11.73 -0.80
CA VAL A 80 11.81 -11.47 -2.01
C VAL A 80 12.69 -11.00 -3.17
N SER A 81 13.76 -10.22 -2.90
CA SER A 81 14.71 -9.77 -3.93
C SER A 81 15.49 -10.90 -4.57
N SER A 82 15.66 -12.01 -3.85
CA SER A 82 16.29 -13.24 -4.36
C SER A 82 15.38 -14.00 -5.34
N LYS A 83 14.08 -13.72 -5.37
CA LYS A 83 13.12 -14.32 -6.31
C LYS A 83 12.88 -13.38 -7.49
N LYS A 84 13.53 -13.70 -8.62
CA LYS A 84 13.51 -12.90 -9.86
C LYS A 84 12.12 -12.78 -10.51
N THR A 85 11.16 -13.64 -10.14
CA THR A 85 9.79 -13.65 -10.67
C THR A 85 8.83 -14.37 -9.73
N ALA A 86 7.59 -13.86 -9.62
CA ALA A 86 6.51 -14.45 -8.83
C ALA A 86 6.08 -15.87 -9.28
N ALA A 87 6.54 -16.32 -10.45
CA ALA A 87 6.30 -17.66 -10.96
C ALA A 87 7.20 -18.76 -10.33
N ALA A 88 8.17 -18.39 -9.49
CA ALA A 88 9.13 -19.32 -8.87
C ALA A 88 8.90 -19.50 -7.36
N ILE A 89 7.64 -19.41 -6.92
CA ILE A 89 7.24 -19.70 -5.53
C ILE A 89 6.72 -21.13 -5.47
#